data_AF-A0A0G1EBZ3-F1
#
_entry.id   AF-A0A0G1EBZ3-F1
#
_cell.length_a   1.000
_cell.length_b   1.000
_cell.length_c   1.000
_cell.angle_alpha   90.00
_cell.angle_beta   90.00
_cell.angle_gamma   90.00
#
_symmetry.space_group_name_H-M   'P 1'
#
loop_
_entity.id
_entity.type
_entity.pdbx_description
1 polymer ?
#
loop_
_entity_poly.entity_id
_entity_poly.type
_entity_poly.pdbx_seq_one_letter_code
_entity_poly.pdbx_strand_id
1 'polypeptide(L)'
;MEYGSSTVESAVTTSSLNYPFTSLTPNTVYSFQLKATDSYGNATSYSTATSTYTNPAQPLSVSAVASGPSAVQVSWTANGNPTSTLYKVYNASNGIIIGTTTGTTYMDTGVSSASSYYYAVRAVYASDSTSYVESAASAIVATPSQATNVSMTVSTATAGVEIPFSFSDSAESHTVTLNSISNGVASITIQSTPVTVSLGGGQSQNIDTDGNGHNDMTVTMVSVGSSDASFTLTSISTAGGVLSSPPTVDTTTNENQRAMLINEGTETTTTRDVRLSFHVTGSTLMAISNKAAFDDASFESYTDSKPWTLTEGNGTKVVYAKFRSSRGGTIIYSDTITLTGQSFDDPDALKINNTPSDTTENTDTSCPLTPDYAYKTLNSRGVYYITTACTKRPFKNSSTYFTYFPTWNNVRITTEATLNSVPNDTLNFMPAGPLYDPQYGALVKTVTDPKVYLLLNEKKYWITDEDVFNTLKYQWTWIEDIDQRLLNKYTIAEEITDKTTHPQYTLIKYTNNAKVYRLEPNPTNSTLTIKRHIANEAVSDTEVYTDGDVLDAVE
;
A
#
# COMPACT_ATOMS: atom_id res chain seq x y z
N MET A 1 14.84 16.47 30.11
CA MET A 1 15.82 15.56 29.50
C MET A 1 17.17 16.25 29.59
N GLU A 2 18.15 15.70 30.31
CA GLU A 2 19.29 15.02 29.67
C GLU A 2 20.28 14.48 30.74
N TYR A 3 20.44 13.16 30.67
CA TYR A 3 21.48 12.25 31.16
C TYR A 3 22.29 12.57 32.43
N GLY A 4 21.99 11.80 33.48
CA GLY A 4 22.93 11.51 34.57
C GLY A 4 24.11 10.67 34.06
N SER A 5 25.29 11.29 34.03
CA SER A 5 26.57 10.58 33.94
C SER A 5 26.83 9.91 35.30
N SER A 6 26.63 8.60 35.39
CA SER A 6 27.16 7.81 36.49
C SER A 6 28.68 7.74 36.33
N THR A 7 29.42 8.60 37.02
CA THR A 7 30.87 8.46 37.17
C THR A 7 31.15 7.16 37.94
N VAL A 8 31.55 6.11 37.24
CA VAL A 8 32.06 4.90 37.87
C VAL A 8 33.46 5.23 38.39
N GLU A 9 33.57 5.45 39.70
CA GLU A 9 34.87 5.63 40.35
C GLU A 9 35.53 4.26 40.54
N SER A 10 36.73 4.10 39.98
CA SER A 10 37.62 2.97 40.27
C SER A 10 38.90 3.53 40.90
N ALA A 11 39.31 2.96 42.03
CA ALA A 11 40.50 3.38 42.76
C ALA A 11 41.50 2.23 42.82
N VAL A 12 42.76 2.52 42.51
CA VAL A 12 43.87 1.57 42.62
C VAL A 12 45.00 2.21 43.41
N THR A 13 45.58 1.46 44.34
CA THR A 13 46.78 1.84 45.08
C THR A 13 47.99 1.16 44.49
N THR A 14 49.06 1.91 44.23
CA THR A 14 50.34 1.39 43.75
C THR A 14 51.49 2.11 44.42
N SER A 15 52.62 1.42 44.59
CA SER A 15 53.90 2.02 44.98
C SER A 15 54.78 2.39 43.77
N SER A 16 54.37 2.00 42.57
CA SER A 16 55.02 2.38 41.31
C SER A 16 54.68 3.83 40.93
N LEU A 17 55.62 4.50 40.25
CA LEU A 17 55.40 5.84 39.68
C LEU A 17 54.56 5.84 38.40
N ASN A 18 54.09 4.66 37.96
CA ASN A 18 53.18 4.50 36.84
C ASN A 18 52.22 3.32 37.11
N TYR A 19 51.01 3.41 36.55
CA TYR A 19 50.01 2.34 36.61
C TYR A 19 49.23 2.27 35.28
N PRO A 20 49.21 1.13 34.58
CA PRO A 20 48.45 0.97 33.35
C PRO A 20 46.99 0.64 33.66
N PHE A 21 46.06 1.49 33.22
CA PHE A 21 44.65 1.14 33.18
C PHE A 21 44.35 0.32 31.92
N THR A 22 43.79 -0.87 32.08
CA THR A 22 43.41 -1.79 30.98
C THR A 22 41.90 -1.94 30.88
N SER A 23 41.42 -2.53 29.77
CA SER A 23 39.99 -2.82 29.56
C SER A 23 39.09 -1.58 29.56
N LEU A 24 39.64 -0.43 29.16
CA LEU A 24 38.89 0.81 28.97
C LEU A 24 38.07 0.75 27.67
N THR A 25 36.92 1.43 27.64
CA THR A 25 36.09 1.54 26.45
C THR A 25 36.84 2.37 25.38
N PRO A 26 36.87 1.93 24.11
CA PRO A 26 37.46 2.70 23.02
C PRO A 26 36.81 4.08 22.82
N ASN A 27 37.56 5.01 22.23
CA ASN A 27 37.12 6.37 21.88
C ASN A 27 36.40 7.16 23.00
N THR A 28 36.71 6.84 24.26
CA THR A 28 35.99 7.35 25.44
C THR A 28 36.92 8.20 26.31
N VAL A 29 36.41 9.31 26.84
CA VAL A 29 37.17 10.18 27.74
C VAL A 29 37.19 9.61 29.15
N TYR A 30 38.38 9.56 29.75
CA TYR A 30 38.59 9.22 31.15
C TYR A 30 39.33 10.35 31.85
N SER A 31 38.99 10.59 33.12
CA SER A 31 39.61 11.61 33.97
C SER A 31 40.30 10.95 35.16
N PHE A 32 41.52 11.41 35.48
CA PHE A 32 42.39 10.81 36.48
C PHE A 32 42.85 11.86 37.49
N GLN A 33 42.83 11.50 38.77
CA GLN A 33 43.40 12.27 39.87
C GLN A 33 44.13 11.31 40.82
N LEU A 34 45.18 11.78 41.50
CA LEU A 34 46.02 10.96 42.37
C LEU A 34 46.14 11.59 43.75
N LYS A 35 46.35 10.77 44.78
CA LYS A 35 46.81 11.21 46.11
C LYS A 35 47.89 10.26 46.61
N ALA A 36 48.81 10.74 47.43
CA ALA A 36 49.84 9.93 48.05
C ALA A 36 49.46 9.61 49.50
N THR A 37 49.76 8.40 49.96
CA THR A 37 49.56 7.99 51.36
C THR A 37 50.89 7.51 51.93
N ASP A 38 51.28 8.00 53.11
CA ASP A 38 52.49 7.54 53.79
C ASP A 38 52.29 6.19 54.54
N SER A 39 53.36 5.66 55.14
CA SER A 39 53.30 4.38 55.89
C SER A 39 52.49 4.45 57.19
N TYR A 40 52.11 5.65 57.64
CA TYR A 40 51.28 5.88 58.82
C TYR A 40 49.81 6.11 58.46
N GLY A 41 49.44 6.03 57.18
CA GLY A 41 48.08 6.20 56.70
C GLY A 41 47.67 7.65 56.44
N ASN A 42 48.60 8.62 56.51
CA ASN A 42 48.31 10.02 56.19
C ASN A 42 48.25 10.19 54.67
N ALA A 43 47.16 10.74 54.15
CA ALA A 43 46.97 10.99 52.72
C ALA A 43 47.07 12.48 52.38
N THR A 44 47.64 12.81 51.22
CA THR A 44 47.58 14.16 50.64
C THR A 44 46.17 14.47 50.12
N SER A 45 45.92 15.75 49.80
CA SER A 45 44.82 16.11 48.89
C SER A 45 45.01 15.47 47.52
N TYR A 46 43.91 15.32 46.76
CA TYR A 46 43.98 14.89 45.36
C TYR A 46 44.70 15.92 44.50
N SER A 47 45.40 15.45 43.47
CA SER A 47 45.92 16.27 42.39
C SER A 47 44.77 16.92 41.60
N THR A 48 45.09 17.92 40.80
CA THR A 48 44.17 18.36 39.74
C THR A 48 43.86 17.18 38.81
N ALA A 49 42.59 17.08 38.39
CA ALA A 49 42.18 16.03 37.46
C ALA A 49 42.71 16.31 36.05
N THR A 50 43.19 15.28 35.37
CA THR A 50 43.63 15.32 33.98
C THR A 50 42.80 14.34 33.17
N SER A 51 42.33 14.75 32.00
CA SER A 51 41.52 13.89 31.12
C SER A 51 42.21 13.56 29.81
N THR A 52 41.94 12.36 29.29
CA THR A 52 42.38 11.93 27.96
C THR A 52 41.37 10.96 27.36
N TYR A 53 41.35 10.87 26.03
CA TYR A 53 40.59 9.85 25.31
C TYR A 53 41.40 8.57 25.16
N THR A 54 40.73 7.43 25.19
CA THR A 54 41.25 6.20 24.58
C THR A 54 41.17 6.29 23.06
N ASN A 55 42.01 5.53 22.36
CA ASN A 55 41.95 5.44 20.90
C ASN A 55 40.65 4.72 20.46
N PRO A 56 40.09 5.04 19.30
CA PRO A 56 38.99 4.26 18.73
C PRO A 56 39.45 2.84 18.38
N ALA A 57 38.53 1.89 18.47
CA ALA A 57 38.77 0.54 17.97
C ALA A 57 38.59 0.49 16.45
N GLN A 58 39.33 -0.39 15.79
CA GLN A 58 39.16 -0.63 14.36
C GLN A 58 37.75 -1.20 14.08
N PRO A 59 36.96 -0.62 13.16
CA PRO A 59 35.70 -1.23 12.72
C PRO A 59 35.94 -2.58 12.07
N LEU A 60 35.06 -3.55 12.29
CA LEU A 60 35.20 -4.93 11.76
C LEU A 60 34.02 -5.31 10.86
N SER A 61 34.20 -6.37 10.08
CA SER A 61 33.15 -7.02 9.26
C SER A 61 32.46 -6.05 8.29
N VAL A 62 33.24 -5.21 7.60
CA VAL A 62 32.68 -4.33 6.57
C VAL A 62 32.13 -5.17 5.42
N SER A 63 30.85 -5.01 5.14
CA SER A 63 30.15 -5.65 4.03
C SER A 63 29.47 -4.59 3.17
N ALA A 64 29.35 -4.89 1.89
CA ALA A 64 28.69 -4.04 0.92
C ALA A 64 27.75 -4.88 0.08
N VAL A 65 26.51 -4.44 -0.04
CA VAL A 65 25.45 -5.13 -0.77
C VAL A 65 24.81 -4.12 -1.71
N ALA A 66 24.79 -4.43 -3.02
CA ALA A 66 24.13 -3.55 -3.98
C ALA A 66 22.66 -3.37 -3.57
N SER A 67 22.09 -2.21 -3.81
CA SER A 67 20.68 -1.89 -3.52
C SER A 67 20.05 -1.28 -4.77
N GLY A 68 19.86 -2.11 -5.79
CA GLY A 68 19.49 -1.65 -7.14
C GLY A 68 20.69 -1.12 -7.93
N PRO A 69 20.45 -0.56 -9.13
CA PRO A 69 21.50 -0.18 -10.08
C PRO A 69 22.27 1.08 -9.70
N SER A 70 21.76 1.89 -8.77
CA SER A 70 22.33 3.20 -8.44
C SER A 70 22.59 3.40 -6.94
N ALA A 71 22.57 2.33 -6.15
CA ALA A 71 22.92 2.41 -4.73
C ALA A 71 23.63 1.17 -4.20
N VAL A 72 24.42 1.35 -3.13
CA VAL A 72 25.04 0.27 -2.36
C VAL A 72 24.83 0.52 -0.86
N GLN A 73 24.34 -0.48 -0.14
CA GLN A 73 24.29 -0.47 1.32
C GLN A 73 25.61 -1.01 1.87
N VAL A 74 26.29 -0.19 2.66
CA VAL A 74 27.52 -0.55 3.39
C VAL A 74 27.17 -0.74 4.87
N SER A 75 27.70 -1.79 5.50
CA SER A 75 27.44 -2.15 6.90
C SER A 75 28.71 -2.65 7.58
N TRP A 76 28.88 -2.37 8.87
CA TRP A 76 30.03 -2.82 9.66
C TRP A 76 29.67 -3.02 11.13
N THR A 77 30.63 -3.46 11.94
CA THR A 77 30.49 -3.55 13.40
C THR A 77 31.37 -2.51 14.10
N ALA A 78 30.84 -1.91 15.17
CA ALA A 78 31.52 -0.84 15.92
C ALA A 78 32.75 -1.32 16.71
N ASN A 79 32.89 -2.63 16.96
CA ASN A 79 33.99 -3.22 17.73
C ASN A 79 34.22 -2.54 19.11
N GLY A 80 33.13 -2.26 19.83
CA GLY A 80 33.17 -1.64 21.16
C GLY A 80 33.29 -0.11 21.19
N ASN A 81 33.40 0.56 20.04
CA ASN A 81 33.31 2.01 19.98
C ASN A 81 31.91 2.50 20.42
N PRO A 82 31.81 3.65 21.13
CA PRO A 82 30.54 4.23 21.57
C PRO A 82 29.73 4.76 20.39
N THR A 83 28.41 4.88 20.58
CA THR A 83 27.45 5.38 19.57
C THR A 83 27.69 6.82 19.12
N SER A 84 28.51 7.59 19.86
CA SER A 84 28.97 8.93 19.47
C SER A 84 30.18 8.92 18.54
N THR A 85 30.77 7.76 18.26
CA THR A 85 31.92 7.64 17.35
C THR A 85 31.53 8.02 15.94
N LEU A 86 32.23 8.98 15.37
CA LEU A 86 32.05 9.37 13.98
C LEU A 86 32.81 8.40 13.07
N TYR A 87 32.11 7.83 12.10
CA TYR A 87 32.68 7.01 11.03
C TYR A 87 32.70 7.79 9.72
N LYS A 88 33.82 7.74 9.00
CA LYS A 88 33.91 8.17 7.60
C LYS A 88 33.92 6.94 6.70
N VAL A 89 32.99 6.87 5.75
CA VAL A 89 32.89 5.77 4.80
C VAL A 89 33.54 6.20 3.49
N TYR A 90 34.34 5.31 2.90
CA TYR A 90 35.03 5.61 1.65
C TYR A 90 34.82 4.50 0.63
N ASN A 91 34.69 4.92 -0.63
CA ASN A 91 34.79 4.04 -1.77
C ASN A 91 36.28 3.74 -1.97
N ALA A 92 36.68 2.53 -1.59
CA ALA A 92 38.07 2.09 -1.63
C ALA A 92 38.57 1.82 -3.07
N SER A 93 37.67 1.79 -4.07
CA SER A 93 38.01 1.69 -5.48
C SER A 93 38.66 2.95 -6.04
N ASN A 94 38.33 4.12 -5.49
CA ASN A 94 38.89 5.41 -5.91
C ASN A 94 39.46 6.27 -4.76
N GLY A 95 39.35 5.79 -3.51
CA GLY A 95 39.86 6.45 -2.31
C GLY A 95 39.02 7.66 -1.85
N ILE A 96 37.83 7.86 -2.41
CA ILE A 96 36.98 9.02 -2.11
C ILE A 96 36.10 8.73 -0.89
N ILE A 97 36.03 9.69 0.04
CA ILE A 97 35.07 9.66 1.15
C ILE A 97 33.69 9.96 0.59
N ILE A 98 32.76 9.02 0.76
CA ILE A 98 31.39 9.12 0.26
C ILE A 98 30.43 9.69 1.30
N GLY A 99 30.80 9.67 2.58
CA GLY A 99 30.04 10.32 3.63
C GLY A 99 30.51 9.99 5.03
N THR A 100 29.77 10.51 6.02
CA THR A 100 30.05 10.35 7.44
C THR A 100 28.79 10.01 8.21
N THR A 101 28.89 9.17 9.23
CA THR A 101 27.76 8.76 10.06
C THR A 101 28.24 8.32 11.45
N THR A 102 27.39 8.40 12.46
CA THR A 102 27.62 7.77 13.77
C THR A 102 26.98 6.38 13.88
N GLY A 103 26.12 6.01 12.91
CA GLY A 103 25.58 4.67 12.79
C GLY A 103 26.60 3.67 12.25
N THR A 104 26.23 2.39 12.24
CA THR A 104 27.07 1.29 11.71
C THR A 104 26.66 0.86 10.30
N THR A 105 25.92 1.71 9.60
CA THR A 105 25.45 1.51 8.23
C THR A 105 25.50 2.83 7.46
N TYR A 106 25.71 2.74 6.14
CA TYR A 106 25.70 3.90 5.25
C TYR A 106 25.21 3.49 3.86
N MET A 107 24.34 4.29 3.25
CA MET A 107 23.84 4.06 1.90
C MET A 107 24.58 4.98 0.92
N ASP A 108 25.40 4.39 0.05
CA ASP A 108 26.02 5.11 -1.06
C ASP A 108 25.02 5.22 -2.21
N THR A 109 24.52 6.41 -2.49
CA THR A 109 23.53 6.67 -3.55
C THR A 109 24.17 7.43 -4.70
N GLY A 110 23.79 7.11 -5.94
CA GLY A 110 24.32 7.76 -7.14
C GLY A 110 25.55 7.06 -7.73
N VAL A 111 25.83 5.83 -7.31
CA VAL A 111 26.79 4.96 -8.00
C VAL A 111 26.30 4.65 -9.40
N SER A 112 27.23 4.43 -10.32
CA SER A 112 26.90 4.07 -11.70
C SER A 112 26.47 2.61 -11.75
N SER A 113 25.47 2.31 -12.59
CA SER A 113 25.06 0.94 -12.85
C SER A 113 26.15 0.14 -13.56
N ALA A 114 26.03 -1.19 -13.56
CA ALA A 114 26.97 -2.11 -14.19
C ALA A 114 28.45 -1.91 -13.77
N SER A 115 28.67 -1.31 -12.60
CA SER A 115 30.00 -0.95 -12.09
C SER A 115 30.34 -1.73 -10.83
N SER A 116 31.63 -1.86 -10.53
CA SER A 116 32.13 -2.57 -9.35
C SER A 116 32.71 -1.60 -8.33
N TYR A 117 32.42 -1.86 -7.06
CA TYR A 117 32.81 -1.03 -5.92
C TYR A 117 33.31 -1.90 -4.77
N TYR A 118 34.11 -1.33 -3.88
CA TYR A 118 34.41 -1.91 -2.56
C TYR A 118 34.66 -0.77 -1.58
N TYR A 119 34.38 -1.01 -0.30
CA TYR A 119 34.27 0.06 0.70
C TYR A 119 35.08 -0.25 1.93
N ALA A 120 35.54 0.78 2.63
CA ALA A 120 35.91 0.63 4.02
C ALA A 120 35.57 1.85 4.84
N VAL A 121 35.87 1.76 6.14
CA VAL A 121 35.34 2.63 7.17
C VAL A 121 36.45 3.08 8.09
N ARG A 122 36.49 4.38 8.38
CA ARG A 122 37.44 5.00 9.31
C ARG A 122 36.71 5.44 10.57
N ALA A 123 37.09 4.91 11.72
CA ALA A 123 36.66 5.42 13.02
C ALA A 123 37.53 6.63 13.41
N VAL A 124 36.91 7.78 13.60
CA VAL A 124 37.60 9.04 13.89
C VAL A 124 37.88 9.16 15.39
N TYR A 125 39.05 9.69 15.75
CA TYR A 125 39.40 9.94 17.14
C TYR A 125 38.53 11.06 17.71
N ALA A 126 37.92 10.83 18.87
CA ALA A 126 37.13 11.86 19.55
C ALA A 126 37.99 13.04 20.04
N SER A 127 39.29 12.81 20.26
CA SER A 127 40.26 13.86 20.60
C SER A 127 40.71 14.70 19.41
N ASP A 128 40.58 14.20 18.18
CA ASP A 128 41.06 14.85 16.96
C ASP A 128 40.31 14.36 15.72
N SER A 129 39.63 15.28 15.04
CA SER A 129 38.83 15.01 13.83
C SER A 129 39.63 14.57 12.59
N THR A 130 40.97 14.69 12.63
CA THR A 130 41.85 14.35 11.51
C THR A 130 42.45 12.95 11.60
N SER A 131 42.67 12.46 12.81
CA SER A 131 43.18 11.10 13.08
C SER A 131 42.07 10.05 13.01
N TYR A 132 42.42 8.84 12.55
CA TYR A 132 41.46 7.74 12.42
C TYR A 132 42.12 6.35 12.49
N VAL A 133 41.32 5.33 12.77
CA VAL A 133 41.67 3.92 12.57
C VAL A 133 40.80 3.36 11.46
N GLU A 134 41.44 2.75 10.46
CA GLU A 134 40.80 2.27 9.23
C GLU A 134 40.54 0.76 9.29
N SER A 135 39.36 0.32 8.83
CA SER A 135 38.99 -1.10 8.71
C SER A 135 39.67 -1.79 7.51
N ALA A 136 39.61 -3.12 7.46
CA ALA A 136 39.79 -3.82 6.19
C ALA A 136 38.65 -3.45 5.21
N ALA A 137 38.95 -3.50 3.91
CA ALA A 137 37.97 -3.30 2.85
C ALA A 137 36.95 -4.44 2.78
N SER A 138 35.73 -4.12 2.32
CA SER A 138 34.72 -5.11 1.97
C SER A 138 35.16 -5.96 0.78
N ALA A 139 34.47 -7.07 0.56
CA ALA A 139 34.49 -7.73 -0.74
C ALA A 139 33.98 -6.77 -1.84
N ILE A 140 34.37 -7.05 -3.09
CA ILE A 140 33.88 -6.31 -4.26
C ILE A 140 32.38 -6.59 -4.41
N VAL A 141 31.61 -5.52 -4.59
CA VAL A 141 30.20 -5.53 -4.92
C VAL A 141 29.99 -4.93 -6.30
N ALA A 142 29.26 -5.63 -7.15
CA ALA A 142 28.84 -5.11 -8.45
C ALA A 142 27.42 -4.55 -8.33
N THR A 143 27.23 -3.31 -8.76
CA THR A 143 25.88 -2.79 -9.02
C THR A 143 25.35 -3.43 -10.30
N PRO A 144 24.08 -3.83 -10.33
CA PRO A 144 23.48 -4.34 -11.54
C PRO A 144 23.37 -3.26 -12.62
N SER A 145 23.27 -3.67 -13.89
CA SER A 145 22.92 -2.76 -14.99
C SER A 145 21.59 -2.08 -14.70
N GLN A 146 21.47 -0.81 -15.10
CA GLN A 146 20.18 -0.13 -15.09
C GLN A 146 19.35 -0.74 -16.21
N ALA A 147 18.15 -1.17 -15.88
CA ALA A 147 17.29 -1.80 -16.87
C ALA A 147 16.80 -0.75 -17.87
N THR A 148 16.95 -1.04 -19.17
CA THR A 148 16.55 -0.12 -20.25
C THR A 148 15.05 -0.25 -20.45
N ASN A 149 14.30 0.85 -20.36
CA ASN A 149 12.84 0.82 -20.54
C ASN A 149 12.37 1.56 -21.79
N VAL A 150 11.35 1.00 -22.45
CA VAL A 150 10.58 1.64 -23.52
C VAL A 150 9.18 1.90 -22.99
N SER A 151 8.76 3.16 -22.97
CA SER A 151 7.39 3.57 -22.64
C SER A 151 6.55 3.61 -23.90
N MET A 152 5.39 2.96 -23.86
CA MET A 152 4.47 2.91 -25.00
C MET A 152 3.04 3.16 -24.56
N THR A 153 2.27 3.79 -25.44
CA THR A 153 0.82 3.92 -25.34
C THR A 153 0.21 3.30 -26.58
N VAL A 154 -0.64 2.31 -26.36
CA VAL A 154 -1.39 1.63 -27.42
C VAL A 154 -2.87 1.93 -27.24
N SER A 155 -3.57 2.21 -28.33
CA SER A 155 -4.99 2.58 -28.31
C SER A 155 -5.85 1.60 -29.08
N THR A 156 -7.16 1.61 -28.83
CA THR A 156 -8.12 0.82 -29.61
C THR A 156 -8.16 1.21 -31.10
N ALA A 157 -7.74 2.43 -31.44
CA ALA A 157 -7.54 2.85 -32.84
C ALA A 157 -6.38 2.10 -33.53
N THR A 158 -5.46 1.53 -32.74
CA THR A 158 -4.34 0.69 -33.19
C THR A 158 -4.53 -0.79 -32.82
N ALA A 159 -5.74 -1.21 -32.43
CA ALA A 159 -6.01 -2.60 -32.09
C ALA A 159 -5.72 -3.53 -33.29
N GLY A 160 -4.96 -4.60 -33.06
CA GLY A 160 -4.52 -5.51 -34.10
C GLY A 160 -3.37 -5.02 -34.99
N VAL A 161 -2.82 -3.82 -34.73
CA VAL A 161 -1.63 -3.30 -35.44
C VAL A 161 -0.36 -3.65 -34.65
N GLU A 162 0.63 -4.22 -35.34
CA GLU A 162 1.97 -4.46 -34.79
C GLU A 162 2.77 -3.15 -34.72
N ILE A 163 3.10 -2.72 -33.51
CA ILE A 163 3.89 -1.51 -33.26
C ILE A 163 5.34 -1.94 -32.94
N PRO A 164 6.34 -1.56 -33.76
CA PRO A 164 7.71 -1.97 -33.52
C PRO A 164 8.34 -1.17 -32.38
N PHE A 165 9.19 -1.83 -31.61
CA PHE A 165 10.08 -1.20 -30.64
C PHE A 165 11.42 -1.93 -30.58
N SER A 166 12.45 -1.21 -30.12
CA SER A 166 13.75 -1.78 -29.80
C SER A 166 14.27 -1.15 -28.51
N PHE A 167 15.10 -1.89 -27.78
CA PHE A 167 15.89 -1.30 -26.70
C PHE A 167 17.13 -0.64 -27.29
N SER A 168 17.57 0.48 -26.72
CA SER A 168 18.73 1.23 -27.22
C SER A 168 20.05 0.45 -27.18
N ASP A 169 20.10 -0.63 -26.41
CA ASP A 169 21.23 -1.54 -26.22
C ASP A 169 21.07 -2.89 -26.97
N SER A 170 19.98 -3.09 -27.71
CA SER A 170 19.71 -4.31 -28.49
C SER A 170 19.62 -4.03 -29.99
N ALA A 171 20.18 -4.94 -30.79
CA ALA A 171 20.00 -4.94 -32.24
C ALA A 171 18.69 -5.63 -32.67
N GLU A 172 17.95 -6.22 -31.73
CA GLU A 172 16.70 -6.92 -31.99
C GLU A 172 15.53 -5.95 -32.06
N SER A 173 14.64 -6.21 -33.03
CA SER A 173 13.38 -5.48 -33.20
C SER A 173 12.25 -6.38 -32.74
N HIS A 174 11.44 -5.87 -31.83
CA HIS A 174 10.26 -6.54 -31.30
C HIS A 174 9.01 -5.80 -31.79
N THR A 175 7.84 -6.43 -31.71
CA THR A 175 6.55 -5.73 -31.92
C THR A 175 5.63 -5.92 -30.73
N VAL A 176 4.70 -4.98 -30.55
CA VAL A 176 3.61 -5.09 -29.59
C VAL A 176 2.27 -4.82 -30.27
N THR A 177 1.25 -5.58 -29.89
CA THR A 177 -0.11 -5.47 -30.40
C THR A 177 -1.10 -5.40 -29.24
N LEU A 178 -2.02 -4.44 -29.29
CA LEU A 178 -3.16 -4.41 -28.37
C LEU A 178 -4.25 -5.36 -28.87
N ASN A 179 -4.56 -6.39 -28.08
CA ASN A 179 -5.58 -7.37 -28.41
C ASN A 179 -6.96 -6.90 -27.93
N SER A 180 -7.06 -6.45 -26.67
CA SER A 180 -8.31 -5.98 -26.08
C SER A 180 -8.07 -5.12 -24.84
N ILE A 181 -9.06 -4.28 -24.51
CA ILE A 181 -9.20 -3.62 -23.21
C ILE A 181 -10.58 -3.98 -22.68
N SER A 182 -10.65 -4.53 -21.47
CA SER A 182 -11.92 -4.90 -20.84
C SER A 182 -11.77 -4.84 -19.31
N ASN A 183 -12.75 -4.24 -18.63
CA ASN A 183 -12.81 -4.16 -17.17
C ASN A 183 -11.51 -3.67 -16.51
N GLY A 184 -10.87 -2.64 -17.08
CA GLY A 184 -9.61 -2.07 -16.55
C GLY A 184 -8.37 -2.96 -16.73
N VAL A 185 -8.46 -3.98 -17.58
CA VAL A 185 -7.35 -4.88 -17.96
C VAL A 185 -7.09 -4.78 -19.45
N ALA A 186 -5.83 -4.60 -19.83
CA ALA A 186 -5.40 -4.65 -21.22
C ALA A 186 -4.75 -6.00 -21.51
N SER A 187 -5.15 -6.65 -22.62
CA SER A 187 -4.49 -7.82 -23.19
C SER A 187 -3.59 -7.35 -24.34
N ILE A 188 -2.30 -7.63 -24.22
CA ILE A 188 -1.30 -7.26 -25.23
C ILE A 188 -0.48 -8.49 -25.63
N THR A 189 -0.10 -8.56 -26.91
CA THR A 189 0.83 -9.56 -27.44
C THR A 189 2.14 -8.88 -27.80
N ILE A 190 3.27 -9.46 -27.38
CA ILE A 190 4.61 -9.02 -27.74
C ILE A 190 5.21 -10.10 -28.62
N GLN A 191 5.69 -9.75 -29.82
CA GLN A 191 6.23 -10.73 -30.77
C GLN A 191 7.75 -10.66 -30.90
N SER A 192 8.38 -11.77 -30.54
CA SER A 192 9.63 -12.30 -31.14
C SER A 192 9.49 -13.82 -31.23
N THR A 193 8.96 -14.42 -30.16
CA THR A 193 7.94 -15.48 -30.15
C THR A 193 6.69 -14.92 -29.44
N PRO A 194 5.44 -15.24 -29.84
CA PRO A 194 4.27 -14.52 -29.33
C PRO A 194 3.99 -14.83 -27.85
N VAL A 195 4.22 -13.86 -26.97
CA VAL A 195 3.81 -13.93 -25.56
C VAL A 195 2.65 -12.98 -25.33
N THR A 196 1.57 -13.48 -24.72
CA THR A 196 0.40 -12.68 -24.37
C THR A 196 0.33 -12.50 -22.87
N VAL A 197 0.17 -11.25 -22.44
CA VAL A 197 0.00 -10.88 -21.04
C VAL A 197 -1.28 -10.06 -20.86
N SER A 198 -1.94 -10.23 -19.71
CA SER A 198 -3.16 -9.49 -19.34
C SER A 198 -2.94 -8.81 -18.00
N LEU A 199 -2.84 -7.49 -18.01
CA LEU A 199 -2.44 -6.70 -16.86
C LEU A 199 -3.39 -5.51 -16.67
N GLY A 200 -3.82 -5.28 -15.42
CA GLY A 200 -4.46 -4.05 -14.97
C GLY A 200 -3.45 -2.98 -14.55
N GLY A 201 -3.91 -1.75 -14.33
CA GLY A 201 -3.05 -0.63 -13.91
C GLY A 201 -2.24 -0.96 -12.64
N GLY A 202 -0.93 -0.76 -12.70
CA GLY A 202 0.02 -1.08 -11.64
C GLY A 202 0.51 -2.53 -11.60
N GLN A 203 0.02 -3.41 -12.48
CA GLN A 203 0.47 -4.81 -12.54
C GLN A 203 1.68 -5.00 -13.46
N SER A 204 2.50 -6.01 -13.18
CA SER A 204 3.69 -6.34 -13.97
C SER A 204 3.86 -7.85 -14.15
N GLN A 205 4.48 -8.26 -15.26
CA GLN A 205 4.80 -9.66 -15.56
C GLN A 205 6.14 -9.77 -16.30
N ASN A 206 6.96 -10.75 -15.92
CA ASN A 206 8.16 -11.12 -16.68
C ASN A 206 7.78 -12.08 -17.80
N ILE A 207 8.39 -11.90 -18.97
CA ILE A 207 8.14 -12.72 -20.16
C ILE A 207 9.46 -13.19 -20.78
N ASP A 208 9.43 -14.43 -21.26
CA ASP A 208 10.46 -15.06 -22.07
C ASP A 208 10.06 -14.88 -23.54
N THR A 209 10.78 -14.01 -24.25
CA THR A 209 10.41 -13.59 -25.61
C THR A 209 11.10 -14.41 -26.70
N ASP A 210 12.18 -15.10 -26.40
CA ASP A 210 12.90 -15.95 -27.36
C ASP A 210 12.63 -17.46 -27.15
N GLY A 211 11.91 -17.82 -26.08
CA GLY A 211 11.52 -19.18 -25.75
C GLY A 211 12.68 -20.04 -25.22
N ASN A 212 13.76 -19.42 -24.74
CA ASN A 212 14.95 -20.11 -24.24
C ASN A 212 14.79 -20.66 -22.79
N GLY A 213 13.65 -20.37 -22.14
CA GLY A 213 13.37 -20.74 -20.75
C GLY A 213 13.80 -19.68 -19.72
N HIS A 214 14.27 -18.52 -20.17
CA HIS A 214 14.65 -17.37 -19.35
C HIS A 214 13.81 -16.15 -19.74
N ASN A 215 13.38 -15.37 -18.74
CA ASN A 215 12.68 -14.13 -19.02
C ASN A 215 13.64 -13.07 -19.55
N ASP A 216 13.31 -12.47 -20.68
CA ASP A 216 14.10 -11.42 -21.35
C ASP A 216 13.59 -10.01 -21.00
N MET A 217 12.34 -9.90 -20.54
CA MET A 217 11.66 -8.61 -20.42
C MET A 217 10.65 -8.59 -19.28
N THR A 218 10.53 -7.43 -18.63
CA THR A 218 9.42 -7.12 -17.71
C THR A 218 8.44 -6.18 -18.39
N VAL A 219 7.17 -6.56 -18.42
CA VAL A 219 6.04 -5.69 -18.78
C VAL A 219 5.48 -5.09 -17.50
N THR A 220 5.36 -3.77 -17.42
CA THR A 220 4.66 -3.08 -16.32
C THR A 220 3.56 -2.20 -16.88
N MET A 221 2.31 -2.50 -16.55
CA MET A 221 1.15 -1.73 -16.96
C MET A 221 1.01 -0.51 -16.06
N VAL A 222 1.18 0.68 -16.62
CA VAL A 222 1.14 1.95 -15.89
C VAL A 222 -0.30 2.39 -15.67
N SER A 223 -1.12 2.36 -16.71
CA SER A 223 -2.54 2.72 -16.64
C SER A 223 -3.32 2.01 -17.73
N VAL A 224 -4.58 1.66 -17.43
CA VAL A 224 -5.54 1.14 -18.41
C VAL A 224 -6.73 2.09 -18.40
N GLY A 225 -6.88 2.87 -19.46
CA GLY A 225 -8.02 3.76 -19.69
C GLY A 225 -9.13 3.04 -20.46
N SER A 226 -10.19 3.78 -20.82
CA SER A 226 -11.33 3.23 -21.58
C SER A 226 -11.00 2.89 -23.03
N SER A 227 -9.93 3.47 -23.58
CA SER A 227 -9.56 3.34 -25.00
C SER A 227 -8.06 3.18 -25.23
N ASP A 228 -7.25 3.24 -24.19
CA ASP A 228 -5.80 3.23 -24.24
C ASP A 228 -5.19 2.48 -23.05
N ALA A 229 -4.00 1.94 -23.28
CA ALA A 229 -3.20 1.33 -22.24
C ALA A 229 -1.77 1.90 -22.32
N SER A 230 -1.26 2.34 -21.19
CA SER A 230 0.11 2.83 -21.02
C SER A 230 0.91 1.79 -20.26
N PHE A 231 2.08 1.42 -20.76
CA PHE A 231 2.95 0.45 -20.13
C PHE A 231 4.42 0.78 -20.38
N THR A 232 5.29 0.19 -19.57
CA THR A 232 6.74 0.18 -19.77
C THR A 232 7.21 -1.24 -20.01
N LEU A 233 8.01 -1.44 -21.05
CA LEU A 233 8.77 -2.66 -21.27
C LEU A 233 10.18 -2.43 -20.78
N THR A 234 10.72 -3.35 -20.01
CA THR A 234 12.04 -3.22 -19.41
C THR A 234 12.88 -4.43 -19.81
N SER A 235 14.00 -4.22 -20.49
CA SER A 235 14.90 -5.30 -20.88
C SER A 235 15.62 -5.87 -19.66
N ILE A 236 15.81 -7.19 -19.67
CA ILE A 236 16.62 -7.92 -18.69
C ILE A 236 17.99 -8.17 -19.37
N SER A 237 18.87 -7.17 -19.33
CA SER A 237 20.13 -7.19 -20.11
C SER A 237 21.06 -8.36 -19.72
N THR A 238 21.62 -9.05 -20.72
CA THR A 238 22.53 -10.23 -20.60
C THR A 238 24.02 -9.90 -20.49
N ALA A 239 24.45 -8.63 -20.51
CA ALA A 239 25.87 -8.25 -20.48
C ALA A 239 26.27 -7.49 -19.21
N GLY A 240 27.20 -8.06 -18.43
CA GLY A 240 27.94 -7.37 -17.37
C GLY A 240 27.55 -7.77 -15.94
N GLY A 241 28.01 -8.94 -15.51
CA GLY A 241 27.72 -9.48 -14.18
C GLY A 241 26.39 -10.20 -14.17
N VAL A 242 26.45 -11.52 -14.36
CA VAL A 242 25.33 -12.44 -14.19
C VAL A 242 24.44 -12.03 -13.00
N LEU A 243 23.25 -11.50 -13.32
CA LEU A 243 22.07 -11.59 -12.48
C LEU A 243 21.24 -12.83 -12.88
N SER A 244 21.87 -13.94 -13.29
CA SER A 244 21.12 -15.16 -13.62
C SER A 244 20.80 -15.95 -12.36
N SER A 245 19.68 -15.59 -11.75
CA SER A 245 18.70 -16.45 -11.07
C SER A 245 17.84 -15.50 -10.24
N PRO A 246 16.98 -14.66 -10.86
CA PRO A 246 15.85 -14.16 -10.09
C PRO A 246 15.20 -15.40 -9.46
N PRO A 247 14.88 -15.36 -8.17
CA PRO A 247 14.38 -16.53 -7.53
C PRO A 247 13.16 -17.08 -8.28
N THR A 248 13.14 -18.37 -8.60
CA THR A 248 12.09 -18.99 -9.43
C THR A 248 11.15 -19.80 -8.57
N VAL A 249 9.93 -20.06 -9.03
CA VAL A 249 9.04 -20.98 -8.33
C VAL A 249 9.67 -22.38 -8.32
N ASP A 250 9.68 -23.03 -7.17
CA ASP A 250 10.08 -24.43 -7.07
C ASP A 250 8.96 -25.34 -7.60
N THR A 251 9.11 -25.80 -8.84
CA THR A 251 8.16 -26.71 -9.50
C THR A 251 8.58 -28.18 -9.45
N THR A 252 9.66 -28.52 -8.71
CA THR A 252 10.24 -29.87 -8.72
C THR A 252 9.32 -30.96 -8.18
N THR A 253 8.32 -30.57 -7.38
CA THR A 253 7.33 -31.48 -6.76
C THR A 253 5.92 -31.34 -7.33
N ASN A 254 5.61 -30.20 -7.97
CA ASN A 254 4.32 -29.89 -8.57
C ASN A 254 4.48 -28.80 -9.65
N GLU A 255 4.11 -29.11 -10.89
CA GLU A 255 4.20 -28.18 -12.02
C GLU A 255 3.25 -26.97 -11.91
N ASN A 256 2.22 -27.06 -11.06
CA ASN A 256 1.27 -25.99 -10.77
C ASN A 256 1.54 -25.31 -9.41
N GLN A 257 2.73 -25.49 -8.83
CA GLN A 257 3.10 -24.85 -7.56
C GLN A 257 3.02 -23.31 -7.70
N ARG A 258 2.43 -22.65 -6.70
CA ARG A 258 2.39 -21.18 -6.63
C ARG A 258 3.58 -20.68 -5.82
N ALA A 259 4.16 -19.55 -6.24
CA ALA A 259 5.35 -18.96 -5.58
C ALA A 259 5.10 -18.56 -4.11
N MET A 260 3.88 -18.12 -3.83
CA MET A 260 3.47 -17.58 -2.53
C MET A 260 2.03 -17.99 -2.26
N LEU A 261 1.77 -18.36 -1.01
CA LEU A 261 0.46 -18.76 -0.51
C LEU A 261 0.19 -18.08 0.84
N ILE A 262 -1.00 -17.50 1.02
CA ILE A 262 -1.49 -17.07 2.33
C ILE A 262 -2.27 -18.24 2.95
N ASN A 263 -1.88 -18.66 4.15
CA ASN A 263 -2.47 -19.78 4.88
C ASN A 263 -2.58 -21.05 4.00
N GLU A 264 -1.49 -21.43 3.31
CA GLU A 264 -1.48 -22.60 2.40
C GLU A 264 -2.52 -22.53 1.27
N GLY A 265 -2.95 -21.32 0.89
CA GLY A 265 -3.85 -21.09 -0.26
C GLY A 265 -5.34 -21.12 0.09
N THR A 266 -5.71 -21.04 1.37
CA THR A 266 -7.12 -20.93 1.76
C THR A 266 -7.75 -19.64 1.21
N GLU A 267 -9.00 -19.73 0.74
CA GLU A 267 -9.71 -18.57 0.17
C GLU A 267 -10.17 -17.54 1.21
N THR A 268 -10.35 -17.96 2.47
CA THR A 268 -10.87 -17.11 3.55
C THR A 268 -10.12 -17.32 4.85
N THR A 269 -10.05 -16.28 5.69
CA THR A 269 -9.54 -16.35 7.07
C THR A 269 -10.37 -15.47 7.98
N THR A 270 -10.40 -15.78 9.28
CA THR A 270 -11.04 -14.94 10.31
C THR A 270 -10.05 -14.10 11.13
N THR A 271 -8.75 -14.28 10.90
CA THR A 271 -7.66 -13.59 11.62
C THR A 271 -6.78 -12.79 10.66
N ARG A 272 -6.28 -11.64 11.12
CA ARG A 272 -5.25 -10.85 10.40
C ARG A 272 -3.89 -11.50 10.47
N ASP A 273 -3.61 -12.22 11.54
CA ASP A 273 -2.37 -12.95 11.71
C ASP A 273 -2.45 -14.22 10.87
N VAL A 274 -1.82 -14.15 9.71
CA VAL A 274 -1.73 -15.22 8.74
C VAL A 274 -0.31 -15.73 8.65
N ARG A 275 -0.14 -16.86 7.96
CA ARG A 275 1.16 -17.40 7.62
C ARG A 275 1.34 -17.33 6.12
N LEU A 276 2.43 -16.72 5.68
CA LEU A 276 2.86 -16.75 4.29
C LEU A 276 3.77 -17.96 4.10
N SER A 277 3.55 -18.72 3.04
CA SER A 277 4.39 -19.82 2.61
C SER A 277 4.97 -19.50 1.24
N PHE A 278 6.27 -19.72 1.06
CA PHE A 278 7.03 -19.32 -0.11
C PHE A 278 7.69 -20.55 -0.72
N HIS A 279 7.50 -20.72 -2.03
CA HIS A 279 8.05 -21.82 -2.82
C HIS A 279 8.97 -21.25 -3.88
N VAL A 280 10.03 -20.59 -3.43
CA VAL A 280 10.89 -19.77 -4.27
C VAL A 280 12.35 -20.21 -4.13
N THR A 281 12.92 -20.79 -5.17
CA THR A 281 14.30 -21.26 -5.22
C THR A 281 15.25 -20.16 -5.69
N GLY A 282 16.42 -20.03 -5.07
CA GLY A 282 17.46 -19.07 -5.47
C GLY A 282 17.35 -17.69 -4.78
N SER A 283 16.40 -17.51 -3.86
CA SER A 283 16.30 -16.29 -3.05
C SER A 283 17.19 -16.36 -1.81
N THR A 284 17.85 -15.24 -1.50
CA THR A 284 18.56 -15.06 -0.22
C THR A 284 17.97 -13.97 0.65
N LEU A 285 17.20 -13.06 0.05
CA LEU A 285 16.51 -11.97 0.73
C LEU A 285 15.05 -11.87 0.25
N MET A 286 14.16 -11.36 1.08
CA MET A 286 12.78 -11.02 0.71
C MET A 286 12.35 -9.70 1.34
N ALA A 287 11.39 -9.01 0.74
CA ALA A 287 10.67 -7.88 1.33
C ALA A 287 9.18 -8.14 1.14
N ILE A 288 8.37 -7.90 2.16
CA ILE A 288 6.94 -8.25 2.14
C ILE A 288 6.15 -7.00 2.51
N SER A 289 5.04 -6.74 1.82
CA SER A 289 4.17 -5.59 2.10
C SER A 289 2.71 -5.90 1.78
N ASN A 290 1.79 -5.18 2.44
CA ASN A 290 0.39 -5.14 2.05
C ASN A 290 0.13 -4.14 0.90
N LYS A 291 1.16 -3.42 0.43
CA LYS A 291 1.12 -2.43 -0.64
C LYS A 291 2.02 -2.85 -1.80
N ALA A 292 1.52 -2.70 -3.03
CA ALA A 292 2.28 -3.00 -4.24
C ALA A 292 3.56 -2.14 -4.39
N ALA A 293 3.59 -0.96 -3.77
CA ALA A 293 4.70 -0.01 -3.89
C ALA A 293 5.93 -0.38 -3.03
N PHE A 294 5.78 -1.22 -1.99
CA PHE A 294 6.83 -1.54 -1.01
C PHE A 294 7.49 -0.30 -0.37
N ASP A 295 6.80 0.83 -0.31
CA ASP A 295 7.25 2.07 0.32
C ASP A 295 7.46 1.93 1.83
N ASP A 296 6.81 0.94 2.44
CA ASP A 296 6.86 0.57 3.86
C ASP A 296 7.75 -0.63 4.16
N ALA A 297 8.45 -1.21 3.18
CA ALA A 297 9.15 -2.48 3.32
C ALA A 297 10.65 -2.38 2.98
N SER A 298 11.45 -3.17 3.70
CA SER A 298 12.89 -3.32 3.47
C SER A 298 13.24 -4.80 3.30
N PHE A 299 14.36 -5.10 2.62
CA PHE A 299 14.83 -6.47 2.45
C PHE A 299 15.33 -7.07 3.77
N GLU A 300 14.92 -8.30 4.04
CA GLU A 300 15.34 -9.18 5.13
C GLU A 300 15.80 -10.54 4.57
N SER A 301 16.36 -11.42 5.40
CA SER A 301 16.75 -12.78 4.98
C SER A 301 15.55 -13.60 4.51
N TYR A 302 15.73 -14.34 3.41
CA TYR A 302 14.71 -15.24 2.87
C TYR A 302 14.46 -16.42 3.83
N THR A 303 13.19 -16.77 4.00
CA THR A 303 12.71 -17.97 4.68
C THR A 303 11.58 -18.59 3.85
N ASP A 304 11.31 -19.89 4.03
CA ASP A 304 10.23 -20.57 3.29
C ASP A 304 8.83 -20.26 3.83
N SER A 305 8.75 -19.62 5.00
CA SER A 305 7.50 -19.11 5.54
C SER A 305 7.73 -17.97 6.53
N LYS A 306 6.71 -17.13 6.73
CA LYS A 306 6.77 -16.03 7.69
C LYS A 306 5.38 -15.70 8.24
N PRO A 307 5.24 -15.40 9.55
CA PRO A 307 4.01 -14.79 10.06
C PRO A 307 3.83 -13.39 9.48
N TRP A 308 2.59 -13.03 9.14
CA TRP A 308 2.27 -11.75 8.55
C TRP A 308 0.93 -11.24 9.06
N THR A 309 0.81 -9.91 9.21
CA THR A 309 -0.42 -9.27 9.65
C THR A 309 -1.04 -8.51 8.49
N LEU A 310 -2.24 -8.94 8.09
CA LEU A 310 -3.03 -8.31 7.04
C LEU A 310 -3.49 -6.90 7.45
N THR A 311 -3.85 -6.08 6.46
CA THR A 311 -4.53 -4.79 6.73
C THR A 311 -5.87 -5.01 7.41
N GLU A 312 -6.31 -4.01 8.18
CA GLU A 312 -7.57 -4.06 8.93
C GLU A 312 -8.82 -4.09 8.06
N GLY A 313 -9.92 -4.55 8.64
CA GLY A 313 -11.23 -4.60 8.00
C GLY A 313 -11.47 -5.89 7.20
N ASN A 314 -12.73 -6.31 7.13
CA ASN A 314 -13.11 -7.45 6.30
C ASN A 314 -12.94 -7.13 4.80
N GLY A 315 -12.85 -8.15 3.96
CA GLY A 315 -12.69 -8.05 2.51
C GLY A 315 -11.42 -8.71 2.00
N THR A 316 -11.24 -8.68 0.67
CA THR A 316 -10.06 -9.23 0.02
C THR A 316 -8.81 -8.48 0.46
N LYS A 317 -7.83 -9.22 0.96
CA LYS A 317 -6.50 -8.75 1.34
C LYS A 317 -5.49 -9.25 0.33
N VAL A 318 -4.56 -8.39 -0.03
CA VAL A 318 -3.46 -8.72 -0.94
C VAL A 318 -2.17 -8.55 -0.16
N VAL A 319 -1.28 -9.54 -0.28
CA VAL A 319 0.08 -9.44 0.24
C VAL A 319 1.04 -9.62 -0.93
N TYR A 320 2.01 -8.74 -1.02
CA TYR A 320 3.07 -8.74 -2.01
C TYR A 320 4.37 -9.20 -1.37
N ALA A 321 5.12 -10.06 -2.04
CA ALA A 321 6.44 -10.48 -1.64
C ALA A 321 7.43 -10.26 -2.79
N LYS A 322 8.47 -9.48 -2.51
CA LYS A 322 9.60 -9.21 -3.40
C LYS A 322 10.78 -10.05 -2.97
N PHE A 323 11.17 -11.04 -3.78
CA PHE A 323 12.31 -11.92 -3.52
C PHE A 323 13.56 -11.37 -4.18
N ARG A 324 14.72 -11.70 -3.62
CA ARG A 324 16.01 -11.23 -4.09
C ARG A 324 17.08 -12.28 -3.92
N SER A 325 17.76 -12.62 -5.01
CA SER A 325 18.88 -13.56 -4.98
C SER A 325 20.15 -12.94 -4.41
N SER A 326 21.14 -13.79 -4.08
CA SER A 326 22.46 -13.36 -3.59
C SER A 326 23.21 -12.48 -4.59
N ARG A 327 22.84 -12.59 -5.87
CA ARG A 327 23.40 -11.83 -6.98
C ARG A 327 22.70 -10.48 -7.15
N GLY A 328 21.53 -10.29 -6.52
CA GLY A 328 20.81 -9.03 -6.47
C GLY A 328 19.58 -8.93 -7.37
N GLY A 329 19.27 -9.96 -8.16
CA GLY A 329 18.09 -10.01 -9.03
C GLY A 329 16.81 -10.15 -8.21
N THR A 330 15.75 -9.43 -8.58
CA THR A 330 14.50 -9.39 -7.81
C THR A 330 13.27 -9.81 -8.62
N ILE A 331 12.29 -10.43 -7.97
CA ILE A 331 10.98 -10.77 -8.54
C ILE A 331 9.88 -10.48 -7.52
N ILE A 332 8.67 -10.10 -7.98
CA ILE A 332 7.52 -9.85 -7.11
C ILE A 332 6.44 -10.89 -7.40
N TYR A 333 5.93 -11.50 -6.34
CA TYR A 333 4.73 -12.33 -6.36
C TYR A 333 3.70 -11.75 -5.40
N SER A 334 2.43 -12.12 -5.59
CA SER A 334 1.36 -11.77 -4.67
C SER A 334 0.38 -12.91 -4.52
N ASP A 335 -0.30 -12.93 -3.38
CA ASP A 335 -1.46 -13.77 -3.17
C ASP A 335 -2.56 -12.99 -2.45
N THR A 336 -3.78 -13.51 -2.50
CA THR A 336 -4.97 -12.87 -1.93
C THR A 336 -5.71 -13.80 -1.01
N ILE A 337 -6.29 -13.25 0.05
CA ILE A 337 -7.19 -13.98 0.95
C ILE A 337 -8.36 -13.09 1.35
N THR A 338 -9.56 -13.65 1.48
CA THR A 338 -10.70 -12.88 2.00
C THR A 338 -10.72 -12.92 3.52
N LEU A 339 -10.46 -11.77 4.14
CA LEU A 339 -10.53 -11.62 5.59
C LEU A 339 -11.97 -11.39 6.02
N THR A 340 -12.45 -12.21 6.96
CA THR A 340 -13.80 -12.19 7.51
C THR A 340 -13.73 -12.17 9.03
N GLY A 341 -14.86 -12.02 9.72
CA GLY A 341 -14.90 -12.18 11.18
C GLY A 341 -14.04 -11.21 12.00
N GLN A 342 -13.48 -10.15 11.39
CA GLN A 342 -12.66 -9.19 12.11
C GLN A 342 -13.46 -8.42 13.15
N SER A 343 -12.83 -8.32 14.31
CA SER A 343 -13.30 -7.61 15.49
C SER A 343 -12.69 -6.21 15.52
N PHE A 344 -13.51 -5.16 15.65
CA PHE A 344 -13.05 -3.76 15.71
C PHE A 344 -12.28 -3.41 17.00
N ASP A 345 -11.10 -3.99 17.21
CA ASP A 345 -10.10 -3.45 18.14
C ASP A 345 -9.05 -2.67 17.32
N ASP A 346 -8.86 -1.40 17.69
CA ASP A 346 -7.88 -0.48 17.14
C ASP A 346 -6.62 -0.53 18.01
N PRO A 347 -5.48 -1.08 17.54
CA PRO A 347 -4.22 -1.06 18.26
C PRO A 347 -3.51 0.32 18.25
N ASP A 348 -3.96 1.27 17.41
CA ASP A 348 -3.46 2.64 17.30
C ASP A 348 -4.36 3.67 18.00
N ALA A 349 -5.28 3.23 18.87
CA ALA A 349 -5.92 4.12 19.82
C ALA A 349 -4.82 4.80 20.66
N LEU A 350 -4.52 6.06 20.31
CA LEU A 350 -3.52 6.88 20.98
C LEU A 350 -3.64 6.69 22.49
N LYS A 351 -2.59 6.14 23.12
CA LYS A 351 -2.45 6.26 24.58
C LYS A 351 -2.17 7.72 24.88
N ILE A 352 -3.23 8.50 25.06
CA ILE A 352 -3.09 9.87 25.51
C ILE A 352 -2.84 9.85 27.02
N ASN A 353 -1.56 9.77 27.39
CA ASN A 353 -1.10 10.21 28.70
C ASN A 353 -1.05 11.75 28.69
N ASN A 354 -2.22 12.37 28.72
CA ASN A 354 -2.49 13.69 29.29
C ASN A 354 -3.86 14.13 28.80
N THR A 355 -4.72 14.50 29.74
CA THR A 355 -5.86 15.36 29.51
C THR A 355 -5.44 16.58 28.66
N PRO A 356 -6.19 16.89 27.60
CA PRO A 356 -6.56 18.27 27.36
C PRO A 356 -8.07 18.34 27.45
N SER A 357 -8.54 19.08 28.46
CA SER A 357 -9.83 19.72 28.41
C SER A 357 -9.93 20.51 27.11
N ASP A 358 -10.85 20.13 26.22
CA ASP A 358 -11.49 21.10 25.33
C ASP A 358 -12.93 21.26 25.79
N THR A 359 -13.05 22.07 26.83
CA THR A 359 -14.25 22.82 27.15
C THR A 359 -14.36 23.97 26.15
N THR A 360 -14.99 23.71 25.01
CA THR A 360 -15.66 24.77 24.27
C THR A 360 -17.14 24.44 24.24
N GLU A 361 -17.86 25.17 25.09
CA GLU A 361 -19.30 25.11 25.24
C GLU A 361 -20.00 25.30 23.89
N ASN A 362 -20.83 24.33 23.50
CA ASN A 362 -21.92 24.62 22.59
C ASN A 362 -23.15 24.95 23.44
N THR A 363 -23.40 26.25 23.60
CA THR A 363 -24.59 26.81 24.21
C THR A 363 -25.77 26.74 23.23
N ASP A 364 -26.32 25.54 22.99
CA ASP A 364 -27.74 25.37 22.69
C ASP A 364 -28.20 23.92 22.96
N THR A 365 -29.38 23.82 23.53
CA THR A 365 -29.90 22.76 24.38
C THR A 365 -30.55 21.60 23.61
N SER A 366 -30.03 20.39 23.77
CA SER A 366 -30.79 19.18 24.18
C SER A 366 -29.99 17.88 24.02
N CYS A 367 -28.86 17.89 23.30
CA CYS A 367 -28.13 16.67 22.97
C CYS A 367 -26.77 16.52 23.68
N PRO A 368 -26.52 15.41 24.40
CA PRO A 368 -25.24 15.15 25.07
C PRO A 368 -24.02 15.06 24.12
N LEU A 369 -24.23 14.83 22.83
CA LEU A 369 -23.19 14.72 21.80
C LEU A 369 -23.59 15.55 20.59
N THR A 370 -22.61 16.11 19.87
CA THR A 370 -22.89 16.87 18.65
C THR A 370 -23.51 15.96 17.59
N PRO A 371 -24.71 16.27 17.07
CA PRO A 371 -25.30 15.54 15.95
C PRO A 371 -24.45 15.52 14.69
N ASP A 372 -24.75 14.59 13.79
CA ASP A 372 -24.08 14.32 12.51
C ASP A 372 -22.62 13.87 12.59
N TYR A 373 -22.17 13.45 13.78
CA TYR A 373 -20.86 12.84 13.99
C TYR A 373 -20.96 11.37 14.41
N ALA A 374 -19.89 10.63 14.14
CA ALA A 374 -19.69 9.29 14.64
C ALA A 374 -18.96 9.30 15.99
N TYR A 375 -19.45 8.54 16.97
CA TYR A 375 -18.83 8.38 18.27
C TYR A 375 -18.64 6.92 18.65
N LYS A 376 -17.62 6.65 19.44
CA LYS A 376 -17.46 5.38 20.17
C LYS A 376 -16.98 5.65 21.60
N THR A 377 -17.13 4.67 22.47
CA THR A 377 -16.38 4.67 23.74
C THR A 377 -15.01 4.07 23.52
N LEU A 378 -14.07 4.36 24.41
CA LEU A 378 -12.69 3.89 24.32
C LEU A 378 -12.58 2.36 24.16
N ASN A 379 -13.45 1.62 24.86
CA ASN A 379 -13.44 0.16 24.89
C ASN A 379 -14.58 -0.49 24.08
N SER A 380 -15.44 0.32 23.43
CA SER A 380 -16.53 -0.22 22.62
C SER A 380 -16.11 -0.38 21.16
N ARG A 381 -16.44 -1.55 20.63
CA ARG A 381 -16.26 -1.92 19.23
C ARG A 381 -17.33 -1.28 18.32
N GLY A 382 -18.41 -0.75 18.90
CA GLY A 382 -19.52 -0.14 18.17
C GLY A 382 -19.29 1.35 17.91
N VAL A 383 -19.43 1.75 16.64
CA VAL A 383 -19.46 3.16 16.24
C VAL A 383 -20.93 3.57 16.06
N TYR A 384 -21.31 4.67 16.70
CA TYR A 384 -22.66 5.18 16.71
C TYR A 384 -22.71 6.53 16.01
N TYR A 385 -23.63 6.68 15.05
CA TYR A 385 -23.99 7.95 14.49
C TYR A 385 -24.99 8.66 15.40
N ILE A 386 -24.76 9.94 15.69
CA ILE A 386 -25.71 10.76 16.45
C ILE A 386 -26.57 11.54 15.46
N THR A 387 -27.87 11.27 15.45
CA THR A 387 -28.80 11.93 14.54
C THR A 387 -29.11 13.36 14.99
N THR A 388 -29.65 14.18 14.10
CA THR A 388 -30.18 15.51 14.40
C THR A 388 -31.35 15.48 15.41
N ALA A 389 -32.02 14.35 15.58
CA ALA A 389 -33.05 14.12 16.59
C ALA A 389 -32.48 13.74 17.98
N CYS A 390 -31.16 13.79 18.14
CA CYS A 390 -30.45 13.36 19.34
C CYS A 390 -30.72 11.91 19.74
N THR A 391 -30.66 11.02 18.76
CA THR A 391 -30.69 9.58 18.96
C THR A 391 -29.42 8.96 18.40
N LYS A 392 -29.06 7.76 18.84
CA LYS A 392 -27.87 7.04 18.34
C LYS A 392 -28.27 5.85 17.48
N ARG A 393 -27.60 5.71 16.33
CA ARG A 393 -27.72 4.56 15.41
C ARG A 393 -26.39 3.84 15.27
N PRO A 394 -26.34 2.50 15.40
CA PRO A 394 -25.11 1.76 15.19
C PRO A 394 -24.81 1.61 13.69
N PHE A 395 -23.54 1.78 13.31
CA PHE A 395 -23.07 1.33 12.01
C PHE A 395 -22.91 -0.20 12.01
N LYS A 396 -23.59 -0.88 11.08
CA LYS A 396 -23.54 -2.34 10.97
C LYS A 396 -22.20 -2.85 10.41
N ASN A 397 -21.62 -2.10 9.48
CA ASN A 397 -20.35 -2.43 8.82
C ASN A 397 -19.64 -1.15 8.33
N SER A 398 -18.37 -1.31 7.93
CA SER A 398 -17.54 -0.23 7.42
C SER A 398 -18.05 0.35 6.09
N SER A 399 -18.63 -0.46 5.21
CA SER A 399 -19.19 0.02 3.94
C SER A 399 -20.25 1.08 4.20
N THR A 400 -21.18 0.84 5.12
CA THR A 400 -22.16 1.85 5.54
C THR A 400 -21.51 3.05 6.23
N TYR A 401 -20.48 2.86 7.07
CA TYR A 401 -19.77 4.00 7.67
C TYR A 401 -19.15 4.93 6.61
N PHE A 402 -18.50 4.37 5.60
CA PHE A 402 -17.82 5.16 4.56
C PHE A 402 -18.78 5.89 3.62
N THR A 403 -20.07 5.52 3.63
CA THR A 403 -21.10 6.34 2.99
C THR A 403 -21.46 7.62 3.76
N TYR A 404 -20.97 7.82 4.99
CA TYR A 404 -21.17 9.05 5.77
C TYR A 404 -19.86 9.83 5.99
N PHE A 405 -18.75 9.12 6.16
CA PHE A 405 -17.46 9.73 6.49
C PHE A 405 -16.34 9.15 5.62
N PRO A 406 -15.42 9.98 5.09
CA PRO A 406 -14.39 9.51 4.17
C PRO A 406 -13.25 8.74 4.87
N THR A 407 -13.11 8.89 6.18
CA THR A 407 -12.01 8.27 6.95
C THR A 407 -12.44 7.95 8.39
N TRP A 408 -11.75 7.02 9.04
CA TRP A 408 -11.93 6.71 10.46
C TRP A 408 -11.53 7.85 11.39
N ASN A 409 -10.72 8.82 10.93
CA ASN A 409 -10.36 10.02 11.72
C ASN A 409 -11.58 10.90 12.08
N ASN A 410 -12.74 10.65 11.46
CA ASN A 410 -13.99 11.32 11.79
C ASN A 410 -14.71 10.74 13.01
N VAL A 411 -14.27 9.58 13.54
CA VAL A 411 -14.83 9.00 14.76
C VAL A 411 -14.28 9.73 16.00
N ARG A 412 -15.19 10.20 16.85
CA ARG A 412 -14.88 10.87 18.11
C ARG A 412 -14.99 9.89 19.28
N ILE A 413 -14.08 10.01 20.25
CA ILE A 413 -14.14 9.22 21.50
C ILE A 413 -14.98 9.98 22.53
N THR A 414 -15.88 9.27 23.23
CA THR A 414 -16.65 9.80 24.36
C THR A 414 -16.72 8.79 25.52
N THR A 415 -17.29 9.20 26.66
CA THR A 415 -17.48 8.31 27.81
C THR A 415 -18.70 7.41 27.63
N GLU A 416 -18.69 6.25 28.28
CA GLU A 416 -19.86 5.35 28.29
C GLU A 416 -21.10 6.01 28.89
N ALA A 417 -20.94 6.81 29.95
CA ALA A 417 -22.03 7.57 30.55
C ALA A 417 -22.66 8.57 29.56
N THR A 418 -21.84 9.31 28.82
CA THR A 418 -22.31 10.28 27.81
C THR A 418 -22.93 9.60 26.59
N LEU A 419 -22.37 8.48 26.12
CA LEU A 419 -22.95 7.75 25.00
C LEU A 419 -24.27 7.06 25.39
N ASN A 420 -24.38 6.56 26.62
CA ASN A 420 -25.58 5.91 27.13
C ASN A 420 -26.70 6.89 27.48
N SER A 421 -26.40 8.17 27.70
CA SER A 421 -27.42 9.20 27.88
C SER A 421 -28.10 9.63 26.57
N VAL A 422 -27.54 9.30 25.40
CA VAL A 422 -28.21 9.45 24.10
C VAL A 422 -29.14 8.25 23.85
N PRO A 423 -30.46 8.45 23.68
CA PRO A 423 -31.40 7.37 23.38
C PRO A 423 -31.08 6.63 22.08
N ASN A 424 -31.38 5.33 22.01
CA ASN A 424 -31.33 4.61 20.74
C ASN A 424 -32.38 5.16 19.79
N ASP A 425 -32.03 5.27 18.50
CA ASP A 425 -32.99 5.64 17.47
C ASP A 425 -34.00 4.51 17.22
N THR A 426 -35.20 4.87 16.78
CA THR A 426 -36.24 3.89 16.40
C THR A 426 -35.81 3.04 15.19
N LEU A 427 -34.98 3.59 14.30
CA LEU A 427 -34.32 2.86 13.23
C LEU A 427 -33.04 2.21 13.78
N ASN A 428 -33.09 0.89 13.96
CA ASN A 428 -31.99 0.11 14.53
C ASN A 428 -30.85 -0.18 13.51
N PHE A 429 -30.81 0.53 12.38
CA PHE A 429 -29.79 0.39 11.34
C PHE A 429 -29.50 1.73 10.66
N MET A 430 -28.38 1.79 9.94
CA MET A 430 -27.99 2.95 9.12
C MET A 430 -28.28 2.66 7.63
N PRO A 431 -29.07 3.49 6.92
CA PRO A 431 -29.19 3.44 5.47
C PRO A 431 -27.90 3.94 4.80
N ALA A 432 -27.76 3.77 3.49
CA ALA A 432 -26.64 4.32 2.74
C ALA A 432 -26.61 5.86 2.83
N GLY A 433 -25.47 6.40 3.25
CA GLY A 433 -25.31 7.80 3.65
C GLY A 433 -25.06 8.79 2.51
N PRO A 434 -24.86 10.07 2.85
CA PRO A 434 -24.75 11.16 1.88
C PRO A 434 -23.58 11.07 0.90
N LEU A 435 -22.54 10.30 1.18
CA LEU A 435 -21.37 10.11 0.31
C LEU A 435 -21.50 8.87 -0.58
N TYR A 436 -22.54 8.07 -0.40
CA TYR A 436 -22.84 6.97 -1.32
C TYR A 436 -23.15 7.52 -2.71
N ASP A 437 -22.76 6.76 -3.73
CA ASP A 437 -23.00 7.06 -5.14
C ASP A 437 -23.83 5.91 -5.73
N PRO A 438 -25.16 6.05 -5.82
CA PRO A 438 -26.03 5.02 -6.39
C PRO A 438 -25.71 4.79 -7.86
N GLN A 439 -25.84 3.53 -8.31
CA GLN A 439 -25.66 3.20 -9.71
C GLN A 439 -26.69 3.90 -10.60
N TYR A 440 -26.36 4.11 -11.87
CA TYR A 440 -27.28 4.72 -12.82
C TYR A 440 -28.55 3.88 -12.95
N GLY A 441 -29.73 4.49 -12.76
CA GLY A 441 -30.99 3.76 -12.79
C GLY A 441 -31.39 3.12 -11.47
N ALA A 442 -30.65 3.38 -10.38
CA ALA A 442 -30.97 2.85 -9.06
C ALA A 442 -32.40 3.20 -8.62
N LEU A 443 -33.06 2.21 -8.01
CA LEU A 443 -34.29 2.38 -7.27
C LEU A 443 -33.94 2.64 -5.81
N VAL A 444 -34.43 3.75 -5.26
CA VAL A 444 -34.09 4.16 -3.90
C VAL A 444 -35.32 4.57 -3.12
N LYS A 445 -35.22 4.49 -1.80
CA LYS A 445 -36.20 5.06 -0.87
C LYS A 445 -35.51 5.57 0.37
N THR A 446 -36.19 6.43 1.13
CA THR A 446 -35.74 6.73 2.48
C THR A 446 -36.41 5.79 3.47
N VAL A 447 -35.75 5.55 4.60
CA VAL A 447 -36.28 4.66 5.64
C VAL A 447 -37.49 5.24 6.39
N THR A 448 -37.77 6.53 6.20
CA THR A 448 -38.90 7.25 6.83
C THR A 448 -40.05 7.52 5.88
N ASP A 449 -39.89 7.31 4.57
CA ASP A 449 -40.90 7.57 3.55
C ASP A 449 -41.08 6.32 2.68
N PRO A 450 -42.30 5.76 2.57
CA PRO A 450 -42.55 4.59 1.73
C PRO A 450 -42.41 4.86 0.22
N LYS A 451 -42.29 6.12 -0.22
CA LYS A 451 -42.12 6.46 -1.64
C LYS A 451 -40.83 5.87 -2.22
N VAL A 452 -40.98 5.19 -3.35
CA VAL A 452 -39.86 4.64 -4.14
C VAL A 452 -39.58 5.58 -5.31
N TYR A 453 -38.30 5.91 -5.50
CA TYR A 453 -37.83 6.79 -6.56
C TYR A 453 -36.90 6.04 -7.50
N LEU A 454 -37.06 6.27 -8.80
CA LEU A 454 -36.09 5.89 -9.82
C LEU A 454 -35.15 7.08 -10.07
N LEU A 455 -33.83 6.85 -10.04
CA LEU A 455 -32.82 7.88 -10.24
C LEU A 455 -32.28 7.86 -11.68
N LEU A 456 -32.55 8.92 -12.45
CA LEU A 456 -32.09 9.06 -13.84
C LEU A 456 -31.62 10.49 -14.08
N ASN A 457 -30.43 10.69 -14.67
CA ASN A 457 -29.91 12.00 -15.06
C ASN A 457 -30.04 13.09 -13.96
N GLU A 458 -29.56 12.80 -12.75
CA GLU A 458 -29.63 13.70 -11.58
C GLU A 458 -31.06 14.10 -11.14
N LYS A 459 -32.06 13.37 -11.63
CA LYS A 459 -33.47 13.52 -11.26
C LYS A 459 -33.98 12.30 -10.52
N LYS A 460 -34.99 12.52 -9.68
CA LYS A 460 -35.75 11.47 -8.99
C LYS A 460 -37.20 11.45 -9.49
N TYR A 461 -37.64 10.29 -9.93
CA TYR A 461 -38.99 10.04 -10.45
C TYR A 461 -39.75 9.18 -9.45
N TRP A 462 -40.86 9.69 -8.90
CA TRP A 462 -41.65 8.93 -7.93
C TRP A 462 -42.51 7.88 -8.64
N ILE A 463 -42.38 6.60 -8.27
CA ILE A 463 -43.29 5.54 -8.70
C ILE A 463 -44.50 5.55 -7.76
N THR A 464 -45.66 5.91 -8.29
CA THR A 464 -46.80 6.34 -7.46
C THR A 464 -47.49 5.21 -6.70
N ASP A 465 -47.44 3.99 -7.22
CA ASP A 465 -48.07 2.83 -6.59
C ASP A 465 -47.43 1.49 -7.02
N GLU A 466 -47.70 0.47 -6.20
CA GLU A 466 -47.18 -0.90 -6.35
C GLU A 466 -47.60 -1.58 -7.66
N ASP A 467 -48.78 -1.25 -8.20
CA ASP A 467 -49.24 -1.85 -9.45
C ASP A 467 -48.44 -1.33 -10.64
N VAL A 468 -48.10 -0.03 -10.66
CA VAL A 468 -47.15 0.54 -11.62
C VAL A 468 -45.77 -0.12 -11.48
N PHE A 469 -45.26 -0.23 -10.25
CA PHE A 469 -43.96 -0.83 -9.97
C PHE A 469 -43.85 -2.28 -10.51
N ASN A 470 -44.83 -3.12 -10.19
CA ASN A 470 -44.86 -4.53 -10.58
C ASN A 470 -45.16 -4.71 -12.08
N THR A 471 -46.04 -3.89 -12.66
CA THR A 471 -46.39 -4.00 -14.08
C THR A 471 -45.20 -3.63 -14.97
N LEU A 472 -44.45 -2.60 -14.59
CA LEU A 472 -43.19 -2.22 -15.21
C LEU A 472 -42.01 -3.14 -14.84
N LYS A 473 -42.24 -4.28 -14.17
CA LYS A 473 -41.22 -5.30 -13.90
C LYS A 473 -40.04 -4.85 -13.05
N TYR A 474 -40.15 -3.74 -12.32
CA TYR A 474 -39.19 -3.39 -11.28
C TYR A 474 -39.21 -4.44 -10.17
N GLN A 475 -38.05 -4.73 -9.57
CA GLN A 475 -37.95 -5.70 -8.49
C GLN A 475 -37.81 -5.00 -7.14
N TRP A 476 -38.59 -5.45 -6.16
CA TRP A 476 -38.53 -4.92 -4.79
C TRP A 476 -37.16 -5.09 -4.14
N THR A 477 -36.38 -6.09 -4.58
CA THR A 477 -35.01 -6.36 -4.12
C THR A 477 -33.98 -5.35 -4.62
N TRP A 478 -34.30 -4.56 -5.66
CA TRP A 478 -33.43 -3.51 -6.20
C TRP A 478 -33.51 -2.20 -5.41
N ILE A 479 -34.47 -2.10 -4.48
CA ILE A 479 -34.68 -0.85 -3.75
C ILE A 479 -33.61 -0.70 -2.66
N GLU A 480 -32.83 0.35 -2.76
CA GLU A 480 -31.82 0.72 -1.79
C GLU A 480 -32.38 1.70 -0.75
N ASP A 481 -32.17 1.41 0.54
CA ASP A 481 -32.47 2.34 1.63
C ASP A 481 -31.35 3.38 1.76
N ILE A 482 -31.67 4.65 1.51
CA ILE A 482 -30.73 5.78 1.51
C ILE A 482 -31.09 6.88 2.52
N ASP A 483 -30.11 7.68 2.92
CA ASP A 483 -30.28 8.89 3.73
C ASP A 483 -30.97 10.00 2.93
N GLN A 484 -31.87 10.74 3.59
CA GLN A 484 -32.63 11.82 2.97
C GLN A 484 -31.72 12.88 2.30
N ARG A 485 -30.55 13.16 2.88
CA ARG A 485 -29.58 14.13 2.31
C ARG A 485 -29.05 13.68 0.96
N LEU A 486 -28.89 12.37 0.73
CA LEU A 486 -28.51 11.84 -0.58
C LEU A 486 -29.65 12.05 -1.58
N LEU A 487 -30.88 11.68 -1.22
CA LEU A 487 -32.04 11.87 -2.10
C LEU A 487 -32.30 13.35 -2.43
N ASN A 488 -31.89 14.27 -1.55
CA ASN A 488 -32.02 15.71 -1.76
C ASN A 488 -31.02 16.27 -2.79
N LYS A 489 -29.98 15.52 -3.17
CA LYS A 489 -29.09 15.90 -4.28
C LYS A 489 -29.79 15.83 -5.66
N TYR A 490 -30.87 15.05 -5.76
CA TYR A 490 -31.62 14.84 -7.00
C TYR A 490 -32.82 15.76 -7.10
N THR A 491 -33.00 16.37 -8.28
CA THR A 491 -34.14 17.25 -8.57
C THR A 491 -35.41 16.44 -8.83
N ILE A 492 -36.57 16.93 -8.36
CA ILE A 492 -37.86 16.24 -8.57
C ILE A 492 -38.21 16.29 -10.06
N ALA A 493 -38.57 15.13 -10.62
CA ALA A 493 -39.13 15.00 -11.96
C ALA A 493 -40.62 14.63 -11.93
N GLU A 494 -41.17 14.31 -13.10
CA GLU A 494 -42.54 13.81 -13.24
C GLU A 494 -42.74 12.47 -12.51
N GLU A 495 -43.98 12.23 -12.10
CA GLU A 495 -44.38 10.97 -11.46
C GLU A 495 -44.52 9.86 -12.50
N ILE A 496 -44.16 8.63 -12.13
CA ILE A 496 -44.31 7.44 -12.97
C ILE A 496 -45.66 6.82 -12.63
N THR A 497 -46.66 7.12 -13.45
CA THR A 497 -48.04 6.62 -13.32
C THR A 497 -48.46 5.69 -14.47
N ASP A 498 -47.75 5.73 -15.60
CA ASP A 498 -48.02 4.88 -16.76
C ASP A 498 -47.51 3.44 -16.50
N LYS A 499 -48.34 2.46 -16.84
CA LYS A 499 -48.06 1.03 -16.65
C LYS A 499 -47.54 0.35 -17.91
N THR A 500 -47.58 1.05 -19.03
CA THR A 500 -47.26 0.50 -20.36
C THR A 500 -45.89 0.93 -20.84
N THR A 501 -45.38 2.06 -20.37
CA THR A 501 -44.10 2.61 -20.81
C THR A 501 -43.19 2.96 -19.64
N HIS A 502 -41.90 2.65 -19.82
CA HIS A 502 -40.87 3.10 -18.90
C HIS A 502 -40.49 4.56 -19.17
N PRO A 503 -40.06 5.30 -18.14
CA PRO A 503 -39.53 6.66 -18.31
C PRO A 503 -38.38 6.71 -19.31
N GLN A 504 -38.24 7.85 -19.99
CA GLN A 504 -37.06 8.09 -20.82
C GLN A 504 -35.78 7.93 -19.98
N TYR A 505 -34.75 7.42 -20.62
CA TYR A 505 -33.43 7.11 -20.06
C TYR A 505 -33.36 5.89 -19.14
N THR A 506 -34.46 5.16 -18.96
CA THR A 506 -34.47 3.86 -18.27
C THR A 506 -33.66 2.81 -19.04
N LEU A 507 -32.96 1.96 -18.31
CA LEU A 507 -32.29 0.76 -18.84
C LEU A 507 -33.27 -0.41 -18.89
N ILE A 508 -33.35 -1.04 -20.05
CA ILE A 508 -34.27 -2.15 -20.33
C ILE A 508 -33.52 -3.29 -21.01
N LYS A 509 -34.05 -4.51 -20.86
CA LYS A 509 -33.57 -5.72 -21.52
C LYS A 509 -34.76 -6.57 -21.92
N TYR A 510 -34.57 -7.37 -22.95
CA TYR A 510 -35.55 -8.37 -23.36
C TYR A 510 -35.30 -9.68 -22.63
N THR A 511 -36.37 -10.38 -22.23
CA THR A 511 -36.32 -11.61 -21.42
C THR A 511 -35.38 -12.69 -21.98
N ASN A 512 -35.11 -12.72 -23.30
CA ASN A 512 -34.22 -13.68 -23.95
C ASN A 512 -33.06 -13.03 -24.74
N ASN A 513 -32.69 -11.78 -24.42
CA ASN A 513 -31.60 -11.09 -25.09
C ASN A 513 -30.60 -10.58 -24.05
N ALA A 514 -29.31 -10.86 -24.24
CA ALA A 514 -28.26 -10.36 -23.35
C ALA A 514 -28.05 -8.84 -23.46
N LYS A 515 -28.54 -8.22 -24.54
CA LYS A 515 -28.39 -6.79 -24.82
C LYS A 515 -29.23 -5.90 -23.90
N VAL A 516 -28.60 -4.89 -23.33
CA VAL A 516 -29.24 -3.83 -22.54
C VAL A 516 -29.41 -2.60 -23.42
N TYR A 517 -30.54 -1.91 -23.30
CA TYR A 517 -30.83 -0.69 -24.06
C TYR A 517 -31.23 0.44 -23.11
N ARG A 518 -30.87 1.67 -23.46
CA ARG A 518 -31.41 2.88 -22.82
C ARG A 518 -32.52 3.47 -23.69
N LEU A 519 -33.66 3.77 -23.08
CA LEU A 519 -34.74 4.49 -23.76
C LEU A 519 -34.35 5.96 -23.96
N GLU A 520 -34.59 6.54 -25.13
CA GLU A 520 -34.32 7.95 -25.39
C GLU A 520 -35.44 8.57 -26.24
N PRO A 521 -35.70 9.88 -26.12
CA PRO A 521 -36.58 10.56 -27.06
C PRO A 521 -35.99 10.49 -28.48
N ASN A 522 -36.86 10.26 -29.46
CA ASN A 522 -36.44 10.25 -30.84
C ASN A 522 -35.96 11.66 -31.25
N PRO A 523 -34.76 11.80 -31.86
CA PRO A 523 -34.17 13.11 -32.19
C PRO A 523 -35.01 13.97 -33.14
N THR A 524 -35.89 13.37 -33.94
CA THR A 524 -36.69 14.07 -34.96
C THR A 524 -38.18 14.11 -34.64
N ASN A 525 -38.66 13.30 -33.70
CA ASN A 525 -40.05 13.32 -33.25
C ASN A 525 -40.16 13.01 -31.75
N SER A 526 -40.36 14.04 -30.91
CA SER A 526 -40.44 13.90 -29.47
C SER A 526 -41.61 13.06 -28.94
N THR A 527 -42.57 12.66 -29.79
CA THR A 527 -43.65 11.73 -29.41
C THR A 527 -43.26 10.26 -29.56
N LEU A 528 -42.07 9.96 -30.08
CA LEU A 528 -41.56 8.61 -30.26
C LEU A 528 -40.37 8.37 -29.34
N THR A 529 -40.25 7.15 -28.83
CA THR A 529 -39.10 6.68 -28.06
C THR A 529 -38.22 5.81 -28.96
N ILE A 530 -36.91 5.98 -28.88
CA ILE A 530 -35.91 5.09 -29.49
C ILE A 530 -35.23 4.27 -28.39
N LYS A 531 -34.69 3.11 -28.76
CA LYS A 531 -33.86 2.30 -27.86
C LYS A 531 -32.40 2.38 -28.33
N ARG A 532 -31.52 2.78 -27.44
CA ARG A 532 -30.08 2.87 -27.68
C ARG A 532 -29.41 1.65 -27.08
N HIS A 533 -28.85 0.77 -27.90
CA HIS A 533 -28.14 -0.40 -27.40
C HIS A 533 -26.88 0.04 -26.63
N ILE A 534 -26.73 -0.46 -25.41
CA ILE A 534 -25.55 -0.26 -24.56
C ILE A 534 -24.70 -1.53 -24.64
N ALA A 535 -23.72 -1.52 -25.56
CA ALA A 535 -22.74 -2.60 -25.67
C ALA A 535 -21.66 -2.53 -24.57
N ASN A 536 -21.44 -1.32 -24.04
CA ASN A 536 -20.51 -0.90 -23.00
C ASN A 536 -20.83 0.58 -22.64
N GLU A 537 -20.29 1.13 -21.54
CA GLU A 537 -20.54 2.54 -21.13
C GLU A 537 -20.13 3.59 -22.20
N ALA A 538 -19.33 3.19 -23.19
CA ALA A 538 -18.91 4.02 -24.31
C ALA A 538 -19.14 3.30 -25.66
N VAL A 539 -20.21 3.71 -26.36
CA VAL A 539 -20.60 3.46 -27.77
C VAL A 539 -21.93 2.70 -27.93
N SER A 540 -22.79 3.23 -28.81
CA SER A 540 -24.15 2.73 -29.07
C SER A 540 -24.46 2.52 -30.55
N ASP A 541 -25.29 1.52 -30.82
CA ASP A 541 -26.10 1.42 -32.05
C ASP A 541 -27.54 1.88 -31.74
N THR A 542 -28.20 2.57 -32.68
CA THR A 542 -29.50 3.23 -32.41
C THR A 542 -30.61 2.59 -33.25
N GLU A 543 -31.64 2.03 -32.61
CA GLU A 543 -32.80 1.43 -33.30
C GLU A 543 -34.10 2.14 -32.91
N VAL A 544 -35.03 2.27 -33.86
CA VAL A 544 -36.36 2.85 -33.63
C VAL A 544 -37.27 1.80 -32.99
N TYR A 545 -37.93 2.14 -31.89
CA TYR A 545 -38.87 1.26 -31.20
C TYR A 545 -40.27 1.37 -31.81
N THR A 546 -40.96 0.25 -31.99
CA THR A 546 -42.39 0.19 -32.33
C THR A 546 -43.12 -0.64 -31.28
N ASP A 547 -44.25 -0.12 -30.82
CA ASP A 547 -45.08 -0.60 -29.71
C ASP A 547 -45.51 -2.07 -29.86
N GLY A 548 -45.25 -2.92 -28.84
CA GLY A 548 -45.63 -4.34 -28.81
C GLY A 548 -44.62 -5.33 -28.18
N ASP A 549 -43.42 -4.88 -27.82
CA ASP A 549 -42.37 -5.73 -27.23
C ASP A 549 -42.48 -5.81 -25.70
N VAL A 550 -42.36 -7.02 -25.11
CA VAL A 550 -42.28 -7.21 -23.64
C VAL A 550 -40.89 -6.83 -23.16
N LEU A 551 -40.80 -5.74 -22.39
CA LEU A 551 -39.56 -5.17 -21.87
C LEU A 551 -39.49 -5.37 -20.36
N ASP A 552 -38.31 -5.78 -19.88
CA ASP A 552 -38.01 -5.87 -18.46
C ASP A 552 -37.02 -4.75 -18.11
N ALA A 553 -37.28 -3.99 -17.02
CA ALA A 553 -36.27 -3.12 -16.44
C ALA A 553 -35.04 -3.94 -16.01
N VAL A 554 -33.87 -3.29 -15.95
CA VAL A 554 -32.63 -3.92 -15.51
C VAL A 554 -32.06 -3.15 -14.35
N GLU A 555 -31.48 -3.89 -13.40
CA GLU A 555 -30.69 -3.39 -12.28
C GLU A 555 -29.48 -2.58 -12.75
#